data_AF-A0A2X2VV13-F1
#
_entry.id   AF-A0A2X2VV13-F1
#
_cell.length_a   1.000
_cell.length_b   1.000
_cell.length_c   1.000
_cell.angle_alpha   90.00
_cell.angle_beta   90.00
_cell.angle_gamma   90.00
#
_symmetry.space_group_name_H-M   'P 1'
#
loop_
_entity.id
_entity.type
_entity.pdbx_description
1 polymer ?
#
loop_
_entity_poly.entity_id
_entity_poly.type
_entity_poly.pdbx_seq_one_letter_code
_entity_poly.pdbx_strand_id
1 'polypeptide(L)'
;MVPGLWLVEGGQSAAGAAIDQLLAFHPAAEDARKLAQEAGLPLPVYLADRVSEKAPQASDAVTLAAGIHVVPEFLGNRAPFADPHARAVICGLGMERDQDNLLALYVAGLCGIGYGLRQNY
;
A
#
# COMPACT_ATOMS: atom_id res chain seq x y z
N MET A 1 9.25 23.91 -12.99
CA MET A 1 8.72 25.28 -12.75
C MET A 1 8.57 25.96 -14.11
N VAL A 2 7.39 26.50 -14.42
CA VAL A 2 7.11 27.19 -15.70
C VAL A 2 7.14 28.71 -15.46
N PRO A 3 7.83 29.52 -16.30
CA PRO A 3 7.88 30.96 -16.12
C PRO A 3 6.50 31.61 -16.04
N GLY A 4 6.31 32.55 -15.12
CA GLY A 4 5.07 33.30 -14.94
C GLY A 4 3.99 32.61 -14.09
N LEU A 5 4.26 31.42 -13.57
CA LEU A 5 3.33 30.68 -12.69
C LEU A 5 4.00 30.30 -11.37
N TRP A 6 3.17 30.16 -10.31
CA TRP A 6 3.59 29.57 -9.04
C TRP A 6 3.46 28.05 -9.09
N LEU A 7 4.48 27.35 -8.63
CA LEU A 7 4.46 25.89 -8.48
C LEU A 7 4.05 25.54 -7.04
N VAL A 8 3.02 24.71 -6.89
CA VAL A 8 2.68 24.04 -5.64
C VAL A 8 3.13 22.59 -5.76
N GLU A 9 4.07 22.17 -4.91
CA GLU A 9 4.57 20.79 -4.88
C GLU A 9 4.14 20.12 -3.56
N GLY A 10 3.11 19.28 -3.66
CA GLY A 10 2.77 18.29 -2.64
C GLY A 10 3.27 16.91 -3.08
N GLY A 11 3.59 16.04 -2.13
CA GLY A 11 4.06 14.69 -2.46
C GLY A 11 4.11 13.76 -1.28
N GLN A 12 4.03 12.46 -1.56
CA GLN A 12 4.23 11.39 -0.58
C GLN A 12 5.70 10.98 -0.59
N SER A 13 6.32 10.89 0.58
CA SER A 13 7.76 10.68 0.71
C SER A 13 8.24 9.32 0.21
N ALA A 14 7.40 8.28 0.23
CA ALA A 14 7.85 6.91 0.02
C ALA A 14 6.74 5.90 -0.32
N ALA A 15 5.90 6.15 -1.32
CA ALA A 15 4.77 5.26 -1.66
C ALA A 15 5.18 3.79 -1.89
N GLY A 16 6.18 3.53 -2.75
CA GLY A 16 6.66 2.17 -3.01
C GLY A 16 7.31 1.50 -1.80
N ALA A 17 8.24 2.21 -1.14
CA ALA A 17 8.93 1.69 0.03
C ALA A 17 7.99 1.48 1.24
N ALA A 18 6.89 2.24 1.33
CA ALA A 18 5.85 2.02 2.33
C ALA A 18 5.11 0.69 2.12
N ILE A 19 4.81 0.32 0.87
CA ILE A 19 4.25 -0.99 0.54
C ILE A 19 5.24 -2.10 0.87
N ASP A 20 6.50 -1.95 0.48
CA ASP A 20 7.54 -2.95 0.79
C ASP A 20 7.68 -3.17 2.30
N GLN A 21 7.70 -2.07 3.08
CA GLN A 21 7.77 -2.10 4.53
C GLN A 21 6.52 -2.73 5.16
N LEU A 22 5.32 -2.43 4.63
CA LEU A 22 4.06 -3.00 5.09
C LEU A 22 4.04 -4.51 4.90
N LEU A 23 4.40 -4.98 3.69
CA LEU A 23 4.42 -6.41 3.36
C LEU A 23 5.45 -7.16 4.22
N ALA A 24 6.59 -6.54 4.55
CA ALA A 24 7.61 -7.16 5.39
C ALA A 24 7.14 -7.52 6.82
N PHE A 25 6.03 -6.94 7.31
CA PHE A 25 5.46 -7.31 8.62
C PHE A 25 4.62 -8.58 8.58
N HIS A 26 4.19 -9.03 7.40
CA HIS A 26 3.27 -10.15 7.28
C HIS A 26 4.03 -11.49 7.20
N PRO A 27 3.65 -12.52 7.97
CA PRO A 27 4.36 -13.81 7.98
C PRO A 27 4.47 -14.51 6.62
N ALA A 28 3.45 -14.37 5.77
CA ALA A 28 3.45 -14.97 4.43
C ALA A 28 4.32 -14.23 3.39
N ALA A 29 4.97 -13.12 3.75
CA ALA A 29 5.72 -12.29 2.80
C ALA A 29 6.89 -13.04 2.15
N GLU A 30 7.63 -13.84 2.92
CA GLU A 30 8.76 -14.61 2.38
C GLU A 30 8.31 -15.69 1.39
N ASP A 31 7.20 -16.36 1.67
CA ASP A 31 6.67 -17.36 0.76
C ASP A 31 6.08 -16.71 -0.50
N ALA A 32 5.41 -15.56 -0.37
CA ALA A 32 4.99 -14.77 -1.53
C ALA A 32 6.17 -14.28 -2.39
N ARG A 33 7.31 -13.91 -1.78
CA ARG A 33 8.54 -13.55 -2.51
C ARG A 33 9.08 -14.73 -3.32
N LYS A 34 9.11 -15.93 -2.73
CA LYS A 34 9.54 -17.15 -3.45
C LYS A 34 8.63 -17.45 -4.64
N LEU A 35 7.32 -17.41 -4.43
CA LEU A 35 6.35 -17.65 -5.51
C LEU A 35 6.46 -16.60 -6.63
N ALA A 36 6.67 -15.34 -6.27
CA ALA A 36 6.92 -14.27 -7.24
C ALA A 36 8.22 -14.53 -8.03
N GLN A 37 9.28 -14.97 -7.37
CA GLN A 37 10.55 -15.32 -8.00
C GLN A 37 10.42 -16.52 -8.94
N GLU A 38 9.69 -17.56 -8.54
CA GLU A 38 9.37 -18.72 -9.38
C GLU A 38 8.57 -18.33 -10.63
N ALA A 39 7.67 -17.35 -10.49
CA ALA A 39 6.93 -16.76 -11.60
C ALA A 39 7.76 -15.77 -12.45
N GLY A 40 8.98 -15.42 -12.02
CA GLY A 40 9.82 -14.42 -12.69
C GLY A 40 9.29 -12.99 -12.58
N LEU A 41 8.49 -12.69 -11.56
CA LEU A 41 7.81 -11.40 -11.37
C LEU A 41 8.34 -10.66 -10.13
N PRO A 42 8.39 -9.32 -10.15
CA PRO A 42 8.52 -8.53 -8.94
C PRO A 42 7.35 -8.78 -7.98
N LEU A 43 7.60 -8.81 -6.66
CA LEU A 43 6.56 -9.09 -5.66
C LEU A 43 5.28 -8.22 -5.82
N PRO A 44 5.34 -6.89 -6.01
CA PRO A 44 4.13 -6.10 -6.19
C PRO A 44 3.32 -6.48 -7.43
N VAL A 45 3.98 -6.89 -8.52
CA VAL A 45 3.32 -7.34 -9.75
C VAL A 45 2.63 -8.67 -9.51
N TYR A 46 3.35 -9.62 -8.88
CA TYR A 46 2.78 -10.89 -8.48
C TYR A 46 1.52 -10.72 -7.61
N LEU A 47 1.58 -9.88 -6.57
CA LEU A 47 0.43 -9.62 -5.69
C LEU A 47 -0.73 -8.94 -6.45
N ALA A 48 -0.44 -8.00 -7.35
CA ALA A 48 -1.47 -7.36 -8.17
C ALA A 48 -2.18 -8.35 -9.11
N ASP A 49 -1.44 -9.29 -9.71
CA ASP A 49 -2.00 -10.35 -10.53
C ASP A 49 -2.91 -11.26 -9.68
N ARG A 50 -2.44 -11.68 -8.50
CA ARG A 50 -3.23 -12.49 -7.55
C ARG A 50 -4.50 -11.79 -7.08
N VAL A 51 -4.46 -10.47 -6.85
CA VAL A 51 -5.64 -9.67 -6.53
C VAL A 51 -6.61 -9.63 -7.71
N SER A 52 -6.10 -9.43 -8.93
CA SER A 52 -6.92 -9.36 -10.15
C SER A 52 -7.63 -10.67 -10.46
N GLU A 53 -7.03 -11.82 -10.13
CA GLU A 53 -7.69 -13.12 -10.24
C GLU A 53 -8.85 -13.32 -9.26
N LYS A 54 -8.82 -12.63 -8.11
CA LYS A 54 -9.86 -12.72 -7.06
C LYS A 54 -10.98 -11.70 -7.22
N ALA A 55 -10.77 -10.66 -8.04
CA ALA A 55 -11.71 -9.57 -8.22
C ALA A 55 -12.37 -9.66 -9.61
N PRO A 56 -13.71 -9.82 -9.71
CA PRO A 56 -14.40 -9.88 -11.00
C PRO A 56 -14.18 -8.63 -11.86
N GLN A 57 -14.03 -7.48 -11.21
CA GLN A 57 -13.63 -6.22 -11.82
C GLN A 57 -12.50 -5.58 -11.00
N ALA A 58 -11.66 -4.78 -11.64
CA ALA A 58 -10.56 -4.10 -10.96
C ALA A 58 -11.03 -3.23 -9.78
N SER A 59 -12.22 -2.62 -9.88
CA SER A 59 -12.83 -1.85 -8.78
C SER A 59 -13.20 -2.71 -7.58
N ASP A 60 -13.52 -3.99 -7.78
CA ASP A 60 -13.94 -4.88 -6.71
C ASP A 60 -12.76 -5.30 -5.83
N ALA A 61 -11.52 -5.11 -6.28
CA ALA A 61 -10.31 -5.42 -5.53
C ALA A 61 -10.31 -4.74 -4.15
N VAL A 62 -10.87 -3.53 -4.02
CA VAL A 62 -10.98 -2.79 -2.75
C VAL A 62 -11.72 -3.59 -1.66
N THR A 63 -12.64 -4.48 -2.05
CA THR A 63 -13.40 -5.29 -1.10
C THR A 63 -12.55 -6.32 -0.38
N LEU A 64 -11.39 -6.71 -0.93
CA LEU A 64 -10.43 -7.58 -0.25
C LEU A 64 -9.83 -6.91 0.99
N ALA A 65 -9.78 -5.57 1.03
CA ALA A 65 -9.32 -4.81 2.19
C ALA A 65 -10.44 -4.54 3.22
N ALA A 66 -11.64 -5.13 3.07
CA ALA A 66 -12.74 -4.88 3.97
C ALA A 66 -12.36 -5.17 5.44
N GLY A 67 -12.49 -4.14 6.28
CA GLY A 67 -12.14 -4.21 7.70
C GLY A 67 -10.67 -3.92 8.03
N ILE A 68 -9.77 -3.88 7.04
CA ILE A 68 -8.35 -3.54 7.23
C ILE A 68 -8.11 -2.12 6.70
N HIS A 69 -7.50 -1.28 7.54
CA HIS A 69 -7.16 0.09 7.17
C HIS A 69 -5.69 0.37 7.44
N VAL A 70 -5.01 0.97 6.46
CA VAL A 70 -3.59 1.32 6.54
C VAL A 70 -3.42 2.82 6.32
N VAL A 71 -2.72 3.47 7.25
CA VAL A 71 -2.17 4.81 7.08
C VAL A 71 -0.65 4.63 6.89
N PRO A 72 -0.10 4.79 5.67
CA PRO A 72 1.25 4.33 5.34
C PRO A 72 2.37 5.35 5.67
N GLU A 73 2.24 6.11 6.76
CA GLU A 73 3.17 7.19 7.16
C GLU A 73 4.44 6.64 7.84
N PHE A 74 5.13 5.68 7.21
CA PHE A 74 6.32 5.02 7.77
C PHE A 74 7.53 5.96 7.89
N LEU A 75 7.60 7.00 7.05
CA LEU A 75 8.67 8.01 7.02
C LEU A 75 8.15 9.42 7.37
N GLY A 76 7.08 9.50 8.15
CA GLY A 76 6.41 10.76 8.47
C GLY A 76 5.58 11.30 7.29
N ASN A 77 4.75 12.30 7.60
CA ASN A 77 3.85 12.92 6.65
C ASN A 77 4.47 14.21 6.09
N ARG A 78 4.85 14.20 4.82
CA ARG A 78 5.40 15.41 4.15
C ARG A 78 4.31 16.45 3.86
N ALA A 79 3.14 15.99 3.45
CA ALA A 79 1.99 16.82 3.13
C ALA A 79 0.70 16.05 3.42
N PRO A 80 -0.38 16.73 3.85
CA PRO A 80 -0.47 18.19 4.06
C PRO A 80 0.07 18.66 5.42
N PHE A 81 0.39 17.76 6.34
CA PHE A 81 0.65 18.11 7.75
C PHE A 81 2.10 18.48 8.06
N ALA A 82 3.05 18.11 7.19
CA ALA A 82 4.48 18.34 7.40
C ALA A 82 4.97 17.84 8.77
N ASP A 83 4.45 16.69 9.21
CA ASP A 83 4.81 16.05 10.48
C ASP A 83 5.82 14.90 10.25
N PRO A 84 7.13 15.12 10.48
CA PRO A 84 8.14 14.08 10.34
C PRO A 84 8.04 12.99 11.42
N HIS A 85 7.26 13.19 12.47
CA HIS A 85 7.06 12.23 13.56
C HIS A 85 5.83 11.36 13.38
N ALA A 86 5.00 11.62 12.35
CA ALA A 86 3.88 10.76 12.01
C ALA A 86 4.37 9.31 11.81
N ARG A 87 3.53 8.36 12.23
CA ARG A 87 3.82 6.92 12.18
C ARG A 87 2.70 6.21 11.46
N ALA A 88 3.07 5.13 10.77
CA ALA A 88 2.09 4.29 10.14
C ALA A 88 1.13 3.66 11.15
N VAL A 89 -0.12 3.49 10.73
CA VAL A 89 -1.18 2.83 11.50
C VAL A 89 -1.74 1.69 10.67
N ILE A 90 -1.92 0.54 11.31
CA ILE A 90 -2.59 -0.62 10.73
C ILE A 90 -3.71 -1.03 11.68
N CYS A 91 -4.96 -0.97 11.20
CA CYS A 91 -6.15 -1.30 11.97
C CYS A 91 -6.87 -2.50 11.36
N GLY A 92 -7.58 -3.26 12.21
CA GLY A 92 -8.38 -4.41 11.78
C GLY A 92 -7.62 -5.73 11.64
N LEU A 93 -6.44 -5.84 12.25
CA LEU A 93 -5.67 -7.10 12.25
C LEU A 93 -6.36 -8.17 13.09
N GLY A 94 -6.55 -9.34 12.51
CA GLY A 94 -6.93 -10.57 13.20
C GLY A 94 -5.73 -11.50 13.41
N MET A 95 -6.01 -12.80 13.53
CA MET A 95 -4.99 -13.85 13.75
C MET A 95 -4.58 -14.56 12.46
N GLU A 96 -5.20 -14.21 11.34
CA GLU A 96 -4.94 -14.77 10.02
C GLU A 96 -3.51 -14.45 9.58
N ARG A 97 -2.86 -15.40 8.91
CA ARG A 97 -1.46 -15.30 8.46
C ARG A 97 -1.25 -15.92 7.09
N ASP A 98 -2.34 -16.18 6.37
CA ASP A 98 -2.32 -16.83 5.06
C ASP A 98 -2.07 -15.84 3.92
N GLN A 99 -1.98 -16.38 2.70
CA GLN A 99 -1.77 -15.59 1.48
C GLN A 99 -2.93 -14.63 1.22
N ASP A 100 -4.17 -14.99 1.58
CA ASP A 100 -5.34 -14.15 1.34
C ASP A 100 -5.33 -12.93 2.26
N ASN A 101 -4.91 -13.08 3.51
CA ASN A 101 -4.68 -11.96 4.43
C ASN A 101 -3.55 -11.04 3.94
N LEU A 102 -2.47 -11.60 3.36
CA LEU A 102 -1.41 -10.80 2.74
C LEU A 102 -1.95 -9.94 1.59
N LEU A 103 -2.81 -10.49 0.73
CA LEU A 103 -3.44 -9.75 -0.37
C LEU A 103 -4.37 -8.65 0.16
N ALA A 104 -5.14 -8.93 1.21
CA ALA A 104 -5.97 -7.94 1.88
C ALA A 104 -5.12 -6.76 2.43
N LEU A 105 -3.99 -7.07 3.08
CA LEU A 105 -3.06 -6.07 3.60
C LEU A 105 -2.41 -5.24 2.48
N TYR A 106 -2.03 -5.89 1.38
CA TYR A 106 -1.50 -5.23 0.19
C TYR A 106 -2.51 -4.21 -0.38
N VAL A 107 -3.75 -4.64 -0.60
CA VAL A 107 -4.83 -3.76 -1.09
C VAL A 107 -5.09 -2.62 -0.11
N ALA A 108 -5.15 -2.90 1.20
CA ALA A 108 -5.35 -1.88 2.22
C ALA A 108 -4.22 -0.82 2.20
N GLY A 109 -2.97 -1.25 1.97
CA GLY A 109 -1.83 -0.36 1.76
C GLY A 109 -2.00 0.54 0.54
N LEU A 110 -2.42 -0.01 -0.61
CA LEU A 110 -2.70 0.76 -1.82
C LEU A 110 -3.83 1.78 -1.59
N CYS A 111 -4.90 1.38 -0.89
CA CYS A 111 -5.98 2.29 -0.51
C CYS A 111 -5.46 3.43 0.38
N GLY A 112 -4.63 3.12 1.37
CA GLY A 112 -3.99 4.12 2.25
C GLY A 112 -3.19 5.16 1.48
N ILE A 113 -2.39 4.72 0.50
CA ILE A 113 -1.66 5.62 -0.40
C ILE A 113 -2.63 6.49 -1.21
N GLY A 114 -3.66 5.89 -1.80
CA GLY A 114 -4.68 6.59 -2.57
C GLY A 114 -5.46 7.63 -1.75
N TYR A 115 -5.77 7.34 -0.50
CA TYR A 115 -6.40 8.28 0.42
C TYR A 115 -5.47 9.43 0.80
N GLY A 116 -4.19 9.15 1.04
CA GLY A 116 -3.20 10.19 1.29
C GLY A 116 -3.03 11.14 0.10
N LEU A 117 -3.14 10.64 -1.15
CA LEU A 117 -3.17 11.50 -2.34
C LEU A 117 -4.37 12.44 -2.33
N ARG A 118 -5.57 11.93 -1.98
CA ARG A 118 -6.78 12.76 -1.86
C ARG A 118 -6.63 13.87 -0.81
N GLN A 119 -5.90 13.61 0.28
CA GLN A 119 -5.69 14.60 1.35
C GLN A 119 -4.77 15.77 0.95
N ASN A 120 -4.02 15.62 -0.15
CA ASN A 120 -3.15 16.68 -0.67
C ASN A 120 -3.89 17.69 -1.57
N TYR A 121 -5.17 17.45 -1.85
CA TYR A 121 -6.06 18.34 -2.61
C TYR A 121 -7.10 18.96 -1.67
#